data_AF-A0A2G9NHM0-F1
#
_entry.id   AF-A0A2G9NHM0-F1
#
_cell.length_a   1.000
_cell.length_b   1.000
_cell.length_c   1.000
_cell.angle_alpha   90.00
_cell.angle_beta   90.00
_cell.angle_gamma   90.00
#
_symmetry.space_group_name_H-M   'P 1'
#
loop_
_entity.id
_entity.type
_entity.pdbx_description
1 polymer ?
#
loop_
_entity_poly.entity_id
_entity_poly.type
_entity_poly.pdbx_seq_one_letter_code
_entity_poly.pdbx_strand_id
1 'polypeptide(L)'
;MHFHVITSTACNSKCRYCYQKGFNDDCGGMSLNEKFSWDFSTPYKINYSVGKLKDFLLRSKDSSSHTVTFYGGEPLLQKSSIIKIIDDLSPLGVKFMIQTNGLLLDKLPSDYTNKFSRVLVSLDGSEE
;
A
#
# COMPACT_ATOMS: atom_id res chain seq x y z
N MET A 1 -15.25 -5.35 -4.99
CA MET A 1 -14.21 -6.02 -4.14
C MET A 1 -13.16 -5.01 -3.67
N HIS A 2 -12.47 -5.27 -2.56
CA HIS A 2 -11.40 -4.41 -2.04
C HIS A 2 -10.02 -5.06 -2.24
N PHE A 3 -9.09 -4.33 -2.84
CA PHE A 3 -7.72 -4.76 -3.06
C PHE A 3 -6.75 -3.81 -2.37
N HIS A 4 -5.80 -4.37 -1.62
CA HIS A 4 -4.70 -3.60 -1.06
C HIS A 4 -3.49 -3.71 -1.97
N VAL A 5 -3.04 -2.57 -2.49
CA VAL A 5 -1.81 -2.48 -3.26
C VAL A 5 -0.70 -2.02 -2.32
N ILE A 6 0.19 -2.95 -1.98
CA ILE A 6 1.41 -2.65 -1.22
C ILE A 6 2.38 -1.94 -2.16
N THR A 7 2.51 -0.63 -2.03
CA THR A 7 3.34 0.18 -2.94
C THR A 7 4.82 0.02 -2.64
N SER A 8 5.17 -0.01 -1.36
CA SER A 8 6.48 -0.34 -0.83
C SER A 8 6.39 -0.72 0.64
N THR A 9 7.37 -1.48 1.11
CA THR A 9 7.59 -1.74 2.55
C THR A 9 8.40 -0.64 3.25
N ALA A 10 8.95 0.33 2.50
CA ALA A 10 9.66 1.47 3.07
C ALA A 10 8.71 2.45 3.77
N CYS A 11 9.16 3.04 4.88
CA CYS A 11 8.41 4.03 5.64
C CYS A 11 9.37 5.11 6.18
N ASN A 12 8.90 6.36 6.25
CA ASN A 12 9.62 7.49 6.87
C ASN A 12 9.38 7.61 8.38
N SER A 13 8.54 6.74 8.95
CA SER A 13 8.27 6.63 10.39
C SER A 13 8.70 5.26 10.92
N LYS A 14 8.90 5.13 12.24
CA LYS A 14 9.37 3.90 12.90
C LYS A 14 8.47 3.48 14.06
N CYS A 15 7.16 3.37 13.81
CA CYS A 15 6.18 3.03 14.84
C CYS A 15 6.56 1.74 15.58
N ARG A 16 6.50 1.75 16.92
CA ARG A 16 6.95 0.64 17.76
C ARG A 16 6.16 -0.64 17.53
N TYR A 17 4.86 -0.51 17.27
CA TYR A 17 3.92 -1.60 17.05
C TYR A 17 3.77 -1.97 15.55
N CYS A 18 4.65 -1.49 14.67
CA CYS A 18 4.55 -1.76 13.24
C CYS A 18 4.85 -3.23 12.93
N TYR A 19 3.93 -3.91 12.22
CA TYR A 19 4.11 -5.32 11.82
C TYR A 19 5.39 -5.55 10.99
N GLN A 20 5.80 -4.55 10.18
CA GLN A 20 6.99 -4.62 9.34
C GLN A 20 8.27 -4.78 10.18
N LYS A 21 8.26 -4.25 11.41
CA LYS A 21 9.32 -4.44 12.39
C LYS A 21 9.35 -5.87 12.94
N GLY A 22 8.19 -6.50 13.12
CA GLY A 22 8.09 -7.91 13.55
C GLY A 22 8.68 -8.93 12.56
N PHE A 23 8.93 -8.55 11.31
CA PHE A 23 9.68 -9.41 10.36
C PHE A 23 11.21 -9.27 10.49
N ASN A 24 11.70 -8.17 11.06
CA ASN A 24 13.13 -7.89 11.22
C ASN A 24 13.60 -8.06 12.68
N ASP A 25 12.71 -7.83 13.64
CA ASP A 25 12.94 -8.08 15.05
C ASP A 25 12.73 -9.59 15.27
N ASP A 26 13.75 -10.27 15.78
CA ASP A 26 13.66 -11.66 16.24
C ASP A 26 12.39 -11.79 17.09
N CYS A 27 11.41 -12.52 16.58
CA CYS A 27 10.16 -12.81 17.28
C CYS A 27 10.42 -13.66 18.53
N GLY A 28 10.93 -13.04 19.59
CA GLY A 28 11.11 -13.63 20.91
C GLY A 28 12.03 -14.86 20.96
N GLY A 29 13.07 -14.93 20.12
CA GLY A 29 14.04 -16.03 20.16
C GLY A 29 13.47 -17.40 19.77
N MET A 30 12.26 -17.46 19.19
CA MET A 30 11.77 -18.71 18.61
C MET A 30 12.47 -18.92 17.27
N SER A 31 13.31 -19.96 17.22
CA SER A 31 13.91 -20.52 16.02
C SER A 31 12.84 -21.03 15.04
N LEU A 32 12.15 -20.11 14.37
CA LEU A 32 11.20 -20.42 13.30
C LEU A 32 11.91 -20.89 12.02
N ASN A 33 13.23 -20.64 11.93
CA ASN A 33 14.09 -21.02 10.81
C ASN A 33 14.46 -22.53 10.81
N GLU A 34 14.26 -23.26 11.90
CA GLU A 34 14.53 -24.71 11.94
C GLU A 34 13.39 -25.56 11.37
N LYS A 35 12.17 -25.01 11.26
CA LYS A 35 10.98 -25.75 10.79
C LYS A 35 10.43 -25.28 9.45
N PHE A 36 10.71 -24.05 9.04
CA PHE A 36 10.14 -23.46 7.84
C PHE A 36 11.21 -22.82 6.95
N SER A 37 11.15 -23.13 5.66
CA SER A 37 11.91 -22.43 4.63
C SER A 37 11.13 -21.17 4.23
N TRP A 38 11.70 -19.99 4.50
CA TRP A 38 11.09 -18.72 4.19
C TRP A 38 11.64 -18.17 2.87
N ASP A 39 10.76 -17.76 1.97
CA ASP A 39 11.14 -17.02 0.77
C ASP A 39 11.11 -15.51 1.07
N PHE A 40 12.29 -14.98 1.43
CA PHE A 40 12.49 -13.54 1.66
C PHE A 40 12.71 -12.75 0.35
N SER A 41 12.52 -13.34 -0.82
CA SER A 41 12.69 -12.64 -2.12
C SER A 41 11.58 -11.65 -2.45
N THR A 42 10.63 -11.43 -1.53
CA THR A 42 9.52 -10.50 -1.72
C THR A 42 10.06 -9.09 -2.01
N PRO A 43 9.64 -8.46 -3.12
CA PRO A 43 10.19 -7.17 -3.53
C PRO A 43 9.76 -6.05 -2.58
N TYR A 44 10.71 -5.15 -2.25
CA TYR A 44 10.46 -3.97 -1.41
C TYR A 44 9.52 -2.92 -2.01
N LYS A 45 9.30 -2.99 -3.33
CA LYS A 45 8.46 -2.06 -4.11
C LYS A 45 7.75 -2.84 -5.21
N ILE A 46 6.68 -2.26 -5.76
CA ILE A 46 5.98 -2.83 -6.92
C ILE A 46 6.99 -3.13 -8.04
N ASN A 47 7.04 -4.40 -8.47
CA ASN A 47 7.88 -4.88 -9.56
C ASN A 47 7.08 -5.40 -10.78
N TYR A 48 5.75 -5.32 -10.71
CA TYR A 48 4.86 -5.64 -11.83
C TYR A 48 4.45 -4.39 -12.60
N SER A 49 4.05 -4.54 -13.86
CA SER A 49 3.50 -3.44 -14.65
C SER A 49 2.06 -3.12 -14.24
N VAL A 50 1.66 -1.85 -14.35
CA VAL A 50 0.27 -1.45 -14.08
C VAL A 50 -0.72 -2.17 -14.99
N GLY A 51 -0.32 -2.53 -16.21
CA GLY A 51 -1.09 -3.42 -17.10
C GLY A 51 -1.41 -4.78 -16.47
N LYS A 52 -0.45 -5.44 -15.81
CA LYS A 52 -0.71 -6.70 -15.10
C LYS A 52 -1.73 -6.53 -13.97
N LEU A 53 -1.68 -5.41 -13.25
CA LEU A 53 -2.67 -5.07 -12.21
C LEU A 53 -4.04 -4.86 -12.84
N LYS A 54 -4.11 -4.12 -13.95
CA LYS A 54 -5.33 -3.90 -14.72
C LYS A 54 -5.96 -5.21 -15.16
N ASP A 55 -5.18 -6.09 -15.79
CA ASP A 55 -5.63 -7.41 -16.25
C ASP A 55 -6.08 -8.29 -15.06
N PHE A 56 -5.41 -8.20 -13.92
CA PHE A 56 -5.83 -8.87 -12.70
C PHE A 56 -7.21 -8.40 -12.23
N LEU A 57 -7.44 -7.09 -12.19
CA LEU A 57 -8.72 -6.52 -11.78
C LEU A 57 -9.83 -6.85 -12.79
N LEU A 58 -9.54 -6.87 -14.10
CA LEU A 58 -10.53 -7.17 -15.14
C LEU A 58 -10.98 -8.65 -15.17
N ARG A 59 -10.25 -9.57 -14.54
CA ARG A 59 -10.66 -10.98 -14.44
C ARG A 59 -11.87 -11.20 -13.52
N SER A 60 -12.19 -10.23 -12.67
CA SER A 60 -13.38 -10.29 -11.81
C SER A 60 -14.63 -9.91 -12.61
N LYS A 61 -15.77 -10.56 -12.30
CA LYS A 61 -17.05 -10.36 -13.00
C LYS A 61 -17.62 -8.94 -12.88
N ASP A 62 -17.16 -8.14 -11.92
CA ASP A 62 -17.70 -6.81 -11.63
C ASP A 62 -16.55 -5.81 -11.41
N SER A 63 -15.92 -5.42 -12.53
CA SER A 63 -14.72 -4.59 -12.52
C SER A 63 -14.94 -3.15 -12.07
N SER A 64 -16.16 -2.63 -12.23
CA SER A 64 -16.55 -1.26 -11.86
C SER A 64 -16.87 -1.10 -10.37
N SER A 65 -16.99 -2.19 -9.60
CA SER A 65 -17.17 -2.14 -8.14
C SER A 65 -15.87 -2.33 -7.34
N HIS A 66 -14.73 -2.31 -8.01
CA HIS A 66 -13.44 -2.46 -7.35
C HIS A 66 -13.00 -1.20 -6.61
N THR A 67 -12.41 -1.42 -5.44
CA THR A 67 -11.72 -0.39 -4.66
C THR A 67 -10.27 -0.80 -4.49
N VAL A 68 -9.35 0.07 -4.91
CA VAL A 68 -7.92 -0.08 -4.70
C VAL A 68 -7.49 0.82 -3.55
N THR A 69 -7.00 0.19 -2.48
CA THR A 69 -6.42 0.88 -1.32
C THR A 69 -4.90 0.84 -1.44
N PHE A 70 -4.27 2.02 -1.56
CA PHE A 70 -2.82 2.14 -1.48
C PHE A 70 -2.36 1.96 -0.04
N TYR A 71 -1.48 0.99 0.19
CA TYR A 71 -1.00 0.57 1.51
C TYR A 71 0.48 0.16 1.47
N GLY A 72 1.01 -0.29 2.61
CA GLY A 72 2.40 -0.73 2.77
C GLY A 72 3.04 -0.09 4.01
N GLY A 73 4.30 0.34 3.87
CA GLY A 73 4.96 1.21 4.84
C GLY A 73 4.37 2.63 4.78
N GLU A 74 4.98 3.53 4.01
CA GLU A 74 4.37 4.81 3.66
C GLU A 74 4.13 4.90 2.14
N PRO A 75 2.88 4.81 1.67
CA PRO A 75 2.60 4.78 0.24
C PRO A 75 3.04 6.04 -0.50
N LEU A 76 3.03 7.20 0.15
CA LEU A 76 3.40 8.48 -0.45
C LEU A 76 4.92 8.64 -0.66
N LEU A 77 5.73 7.65 -0.29
CA LEU A 77 7.11 7.52 -0.78
C LEU A 77 7.16 7.05 -2.25
N GLN A 78 6.09 6.46 -2.77
CA GLN A 78 5.97 5.95 -4.14
C GLN A 78 4.89 6.69 -4.95
N LYS A 79 4.86 8.03 -4.86
CA LYS A 79 3.81 8.86 -5.51
C LYS A 79 3.69 8.63 -7.00
N SER A 80 4.82 8.47 -7.71
CA SER A 80 4.83 8.21 -9.15
C SER A 80 4.08 6.93 -9.52
N SER A 81 4.23 5.87 -8.71
CA SER A 81 3.49 4.62 -8.87
C SER A 81 2.00 4.80 -8.60
N ILE A 82 1.63 5.55 -7.55
CA ILE A 82 0.23 5.87 -7.23
C ILE A 82 -0.43 6.61 -8.38
N ILE A 83 0.22 7.67 -8.88
CA ILE A 83 -0.24 8.48 -10.01
C ILE A 83 -0.49 7.59 -11.24
N LYS A 84 0.49 6.78 -11.60
CA LYS A 84 0.39 5.88 -12.76
C LYS A 84 -0.75 4.88 -12.62
N ILE A 85 -0.94 4.31 -11.43
CA ILE A 85 -2.04 3.37 -11.16
C ILE A 85 -3.39 4.07 -11.25
N ILE A 86 -3.52 5.27 -10.69
CA ILE A 86 -4.75 6.06 -10.77
C ILE A 86 -5.07 6.38 -12.23
N ASP A 87 -4.10 6.83 -13.02
CA ASP A 87 -4.34 7.22 -14.41
C ASP A 87 -4.76 6.03 -15.29
N ASP A 88 -4.17 4.86 -15.12
CA ASP A 88 -4.51 3.66 -15.89
C ASP A 88 -5.84 3.00 -15.46
N LEU A 89 -6.21 3.11 -14.17
CA LEU A 89 -7.37 2.42 -13.60
C LEU A 89 -8.62 3.29 -13.43
N SER A 90 -8.48 4.62 -13.33
CA SER A 90 -9.65 5.53 -13.22
C SER A 90 -10.66 5.35 -14.36
N PRO A 91 -10.25 5.16 -15.64
CA PRO A 91 -11.19 4.94 -16.73
C PRO A 91 -12.05 3.67 -16.59
N LEU A 92 -11.66 2.73 -15.72
CA LEU A 92 -12.42 1.51 -15.44
C LEU A 92 -13.48 1.69 -14.34
N GLY A 93 -13.62 2.89 -13.76
CA GLY A 93 -14.53 3.16 -12.65
C GLY A 93 -14.05 2.65 -11.29
N VAL A 94 -12.77 2.27 -11.17
CA VAL A 94 -12.17 1.83 -9.91
C VAL A 94 -12.15 2.98 -8.90
N LYS A 95 -12.57 2.71 -7.67
CA LYS A 95 -12.46 3.66 -6.56
C LYS A 95 -11.10 3.56 -5.90
N PHE A 96 -10.55 4.69 -5.49
CA PHE A 96 -9.26 4.73 -4.80
C PHE A 96 -9.40 5.11 -3.34
N MET A 97 -8.60 4.48 -2.50
CA MET A 97 -8.40 4.81 -1.09
C MET A 97 -6.90 4.80 -0.79
N ILE A 98 -6.49 5.48 0.28
CA ILE A 98 -5.10 5.46 0.74
C ILE A 98 -5.07 5.39 2.26
N GLN A 99 -4.12 4.64 2.80
CA GLN A 99 -3.77 4.66 4.22
C GLN A 99 -2.33 5.17 4.37
N THR A 100 -2.13 6.23 5.15
CA THR A 100 -0.88 6.99 5.23
C THR A 100 -0.67 7.51 6.65
N ASN A 101 0.58 7.79 7.02
CA ASN A 101 0.90 8.55 8.24
C ASN A 101 0.59 10.06 8.11
N GLY A 102 0.20 10.52 6.92
CA GLY A 102 -0.21 11.90 6.65
C GLY A 102 0.94 12.90 6.43
N LEU A 103 2.19 12.55 6.75
CA LEU A 103 3.33 13.48 6.72
C LEU A 103 3.70 13.97 5.31
N LEU A 104 3.29 13.24 4.27
CA LEU A 104 3.61 13.53 2.87
C LEU A 104 2.37 13.81 2.02
N LEU A 105 1.20 13.96 2.63
CA LEU A 105 -0.08 14.09 1.92
C LEU A 105 -0.14 15.38 1.09
N ASP A 106 0.45 16.46 1.59
CA ASP A 106 0.61 17.75 0.90
C ASP A 106 1.51 17.67 -0.34
N LYS A 107 2.35 16.62 -0.43
CA LYS A 107 3.27 16.41 -1.56
C LYS A 107 2.64 15.65 -2.72
N LEU A 108 1.41 15.16 -2.61
CA LEU A 108 0.67 14.60 -3.73
C LEU A 108 -0.16 15.72 -4.39
N PRO A 109 -0.11 15.90 -5.72
CA PRO A 109 -0.87 16.96 -6.37
C PRO A 109 -2.38 16.81 -6.09
N SER A 110 -3.06 17.94 -5.91
CA SER A 110 -4.48 17.99 -5.55
C SER A 110 -5.38 17.20 -6.51
N ASP A 111 -5.05 17.18 -7.80
CA ASP A 111 -5.80 16.46 -8.83
C ASP A 111 -5.82 14.94 -8.60
N TYR A 112 -4.82 14.41 -7.89
CA TYR A 112 -4.76 13.00 -7.49
C TYR A 112 -5.34 12.79 -6.09
N THR A 113 -5.05 13.70 -5.15
CA THR A 113 -5.62 13.63 -3.80
C THR A 113 -7.15 13.66 -3.83
N ASN A 114 -7.75 14.47 -4.71
CA ASN A 114 -9.20 14.57 -4.90
C ASN A 114 -9.83 13.35 -5.58
N LYS A 115 -9.04 12.43 -6.15
CA LYS A 115 -9.55 11.16 -6.71
C LYS A 115 -9.73 10.07 -5.65
N PHE A 116 -9.23 10.29 -4.42
CA PHE A 116 -9.46 9.35 -3.32
C PHE A 116 -10.88 9.49 -2.79
N SER A 117 -11.62 8.39 -2.80
CA SER A 117 -12.92 8.29 -2.14
C SER A 117 -12.81 8.36 -0.61
N ARG A 118 -11.68 7.93 -0.04
CA ARG A 118 -11.34 8.01 1.39
C ARG A 118 -9.84 8.09 1.59
N VAL A 119 -9.43 8.89 2.57
CA VAL A 119 -8.05 9.00 3.07
C VAL A 119 -8.05 8.57 4.53
N LEU A 120 -7.32 7.51 4.86
CA LEU A 120 -7.14 7.03 6.23
C LEU A 120 -5.80 7.53 6.74
N VAL A 121 -5.83 8.40 7.74
CA VAL A 121 -4.62 8.92 8.39
C VAL A 121 -4.40 8.15 9.69
N SER A 122 -3.22 7.55 9.84
CA SER A 122 -2.83 6.86 11.06
C SER A 122 -2.50 7.88 12.16
N LEU A 123 -3.26 7.83 13.24
CA LEU A 123 -3.10 8.68 14.43
C LEU A 123 -3.38 7.82 15.68
N ASP A 124 -2.44 7.78 16.61
CA ASP A 124 -2.53 6.91 17.80
C ASP A 124 -3.21 7.57 19.00
N GLY A 125 -3.51 8.86 18.90
CA GLY A 125 -4.05 9.67 20.00
C GLY A 125 -3.42 11.04 20.04
N SER A 126 -3.55 11.68 21.20
CA SER A 126 -2.80 12.87 21.61
C SER A 126 -1.30 12.53 21.81
N GLU A 127 -0.48 13.56 22.00
CA GLU A 127 0.97 13.44 22.25
C GLU A 127 1.31 12.86 23.65
N GLU A 128 0.31 12.73 24.52
CA GLU A 128 0.43 12.44 25.96
C GLU A 128 1.22 11.18 26.34
#